data_AF-A0A2I6S6C4-F1
#
_entry.id   AF-A0A2I6S6C4-F1
#
_cell.length_a   1.000
_cell.length_b   1.000
_cell.length_c   1.000
_cell.angle_alpha   90.00
_cell.angle_beta   90.00
_cell.angle_gamma   90.00
#
_symmetry.space_group_name_H-M   'P 1'
#
loop_
_entity.id
_entity.type
_entity.pdbx_description
1 polymer ?
#
loop_
_entity_poly.entity_id
_entity_poly.type
_entity_poly.pdbx_seq_one_letter_code
_entity_poly.pdbx_strand_id
1 'polypeptide(L)'
;MASEQRTHEIAQAMRDAIRANRVAVSCDERVSEADAAQLLGLHPGTLKNLRHQGTGPPAYRIPVAGSRISYRVDDLAAWIEARRH
;
A
#
# COMPACT_ATOMS: atom_id res chain seq x y z
N MET A 1 -16.05 0.90 14.07
CA MET A 1 -15.59 1.72 15.20
C MET A 1 -14.10 1.49 15.50
N ALA A 2 -13.67 0.49 16.29
CA ALA A 2 -12.26 0.36 16.68
C ALA A 2 -11.31 -0.06 15.55
N SER A 3 -11.75 -0.92 14.63
CA SER A 3 -10.96 -1.34 13.46
C SER A 3 -10.81 -0.23 12.41
N GLU A 4 -11.89 0.49 12.12
CA GLU A 4 -11.87 1.63 11.19
C GLU A 4 -10.92 2.73 11.66
N GLN A 5 -10.93 3.03 12.96
CA GLN A 5 -10.01 4.00 13.56
C GLN A 5 -8.54 3.58 13.37
N ARG A 6 -8.22 2.29 13.58
CA ARG A 6 -6.86 1.76 13.36
C ARG A 6 -6.45 1.79 11.89
N THR A 7 -7.34 1.39 10.99
CA THR A 7 -7.08 1.49 9.55
C THR A 7 -6.77 2.93 9.16
N HIS A 8 -7.51 3.90 9.70
CA HIS A 8 -7.24 5.32 9.48
C HIS A 8 -5.87 5.74 10.04
N GLU A 9 -5.52 5.34 11.26
CA GLU A 9 -4.23 5.63 11.88
C GLU A 9 -3.05 5.05 11.08
N ILE A 10 -3.17 3.80 10.61
CA ILE A 10 -2.18 3.15 9.74
C ILE A 10 -2.05 3.92 8.42
N ALA A 11 -3.17 4.30 7.81
CA ALA A 11 -3.18 5.07 6.58
C ALA A 11 -2.51 6.45 6.76
N GLN A 12 -2.76 7.15 7.88
CA GLN A 12 -2.08 8.40 8.18
C GLN A 12 -0.57 8.21 8.37
N ALA A 13 -0.15 7.20 9.12
CA ALA A 13 1.26 6.88 9.27
C ALA A 13 1.95 6.58 7.93
N MET A 14 1.27 5.89 7.01
CA MET A 14 1.76 5.66 5.65
C MET A 14 1.87 6.96 4.85
N ARG A 15 0.88 7.87 4.93
CA ARG A 15 0.94 9.19 4.27
C ARG A 15 2.12 10.02 4.78
N ASP A 16 2.38 9.99 6.08
CA ASP A 16 3.52 10.67 6.67
C ASP A 16 4.85 10.06 6.19
N ALA A 17 4.93 8.72 6.09
CA ALA A 17 6.09 8.04 5.52
C ALA A 17 6.30 8.38 4.03
N ILE A 18 5.22 8.47 3.23
CA ILE A 18 5.27 8.89 1.83
C ILE A 18 5.86 10.30 1.71
N ARG A 19 5.37 11.24 2.54
CA ARG A 19 5.86 12.62 2.56
C ARG A 19 7.33 12.68 2.97
N ALA A 20 7.72 11.97 4.02
CA ALA A 20 9.09 11.94 4.53
C ALA A 20 10.08 11.38 3.51
N ASN A 21 9.69 10.31 2.81
CA ASN A 21 10.55 9.62 1.83
C ASN A 21 10.45 10.21 0.41
N ARG A 22 9.63 11.24 0.20
CA ARG A 22 9.35 11.87 -1.11
C ARG A 22 8.93 10.84 -2.17
N VAL A 23 8.11 9.88 -1.77
CA VAL A 23 7.56 8.86 -2.67
C VAL A 23 6.61 9.52 -3.66
N ALA A 24 6.74 9.17 -4.94
CA ALA A 24 5.84 9.65 -5.97
C ALA A 24 4.45 9.01 -5.80
N VAL A 25 3.45 9.86 -5.63
CA VAL A 25 2.07 9.46 -5.37
C VAL A 25 1.13 10.10 -6.39
N SER A 26 0.09 9.39 -6.82
CA SER A 26 -0.99 9.99 -7.62
C SER A 26 -1.91 10.87 -6.77
N CYS A 27 -2.76 11.67 -7.43
CA CYS A 27 -3.74 12.51 -6.74
C CYS A 27 -4.77 11.71 -5.90
N ASP A 28 -4.99 10.44 -6.22
CA ASP A 28 -5.86 9.52 -5.47
C ASP A 28 -5.09 8.59 -4.53
N GLU A 29 -3.90 9.01 -4.12
CA GLU A 29 -3.07 8.36 -3.10
C GLU A 29 -2.61 6.94 -3.47
N ARG A 30 -2.27 6.73 -4.75
CA ARG A 30 -1.65 5.49 -5.20
C ARG A 30 -0.14 5.60 -5.24
N VAL A 31 0.51 4.53 -4.87
CA VAL A 31 1.96 4.35 -4.94
C VAL A 31 2.32 3.19 -5.87
N SER A 32 3.57 3.17 -6.35
CA SER A 32 4.07 2.09 -7.20
C SER A 32 4.17 0.76 -6.43
N GLU A 33 4.34 -0.36 -7.14
CA GLU A 33 4.54 -1.68 -6.50
C GLU A 33 5.81 -1.71 -5.61
N ALA A 34 6.88 -1.02 -6.02
CA ALA A 34 8.12 -0.97 -5.24
C ALA A 34 7.94 -0.14 -3.96
N ASP A 35 7.29 1.01 -4.06
CA ASP A 35 7.03 1.90 -2.92
C ASP A 35 6.02 1.27 -1.95
N ALA A 36 4.98 0.62 -2.48
CA ALA A 36 4.02 -0.14 -1.67
C ALA A 36 4.73 -1.23 -0.86
N ALA A 37 5.64 -1.97 -1.48
CA ALA A 37 6.42 -3.00 -0.78
C ALA A 37 7.28 -2.37 0.33
N GLN A 38 7.92 -1.23 0.05
CA GLN A 38 8.69 -0.50 1.06
C GLN A 38 7.82 -0.03 2.24
N LEU A 39 6.64 0.54 1.99
CA LEU A 39 5.70 0.97 3.02
C LEU A 39 5.19 -0.20 3.88
N LEU A 40 5.05 -1.38 3.28
CA LEU A 40 4.68 -2.62 3.99
C LEU A 40 5.87 -3.31 4.68
N GLY A 41 7.09 -2.82 4.50
CA GLY A 41 8.30 -3.50 4.99
C GLY A 41 8.58 -4.85 4.31
N LEU A 42 8.14 -5.02 3.06
CA LEU A 42 8.29 -6.25 2.27
C LEU A 42 9.28 -6.05 1.11
N HIS A 43 9.89 -7.14 0.66
CA HIS A 43 10.61 -7.14 -0.61
C HIS A 43 9.61 -7.03 -1.79
N PRO A 44 9.89 -6.27 -2.88
CA PRO A 44 8.97 -6.14 -4.02
C PRO A 44 8.55 -7.46 -4.64
N GLY A 45 9.48 -8.43 -4.72
CA GLY A 45 9.17 -9.79 -5.17
C GLY A 45 8.15 -10.52 -4.29
N THR A 46 8.16 -10.26 -2.98
CA THR A 46 7.18 -10.82 -2.03
C THR A 46 5.80 -10.23 -2.29
N LEU A 47 5.69 -8.91 -2.46
CA LEU A 47 4.41 -8.26 -2.75
C LEU A 47 3.84 -8.72 -4.10
N LYS A 48 4.69 -8.86 -5.11
CA LYS A 48 4.32 -9.44 -6.42
C LYS A 48 3.79 -10.88 -6.27
N ASN A 49 4.43 -11.71 -5.46
CA ASN A 49 3.98 -13.08 -5.21
C ASN A 49 2.63 -13.11 -4.48
N LEU A 50 2.45 -12.28 -3.44
CA LEU A 50 1.18 -12.14 -2.74
C LEU A 50 0.04 -11.69 -3.68
N ARG A 51 0.33 -10.76 -4.58
CA ARG A 51 -0.63 -10.34 -5.62
C ARG A 51 -1.00 -11.49 -6.56
N HIS A 52 -0.05 -12.29 -7.02
CA HIS A 52 -0.35 -13.45 -7.87
C HIS A 52 -1.12 -14.55 -7.14
N GLN A 53 -0.90 -14.70 -5.84
CA GLN A 53 -1.62 -15.66 -4.98
C GLN A 53 -3.02 -15.17 -4.59
N GLY A 54 -3.34 -13.89 -4.84
CA GLY A 54 -4.61 -13.29 -4.42
C GLY A 54 -4.72 -13.02 -2.91
N THR A 55 -3.61 -13.13 -2.17
CA THR A 55 -3.52 -12.93 -0.72
C THR A 55 -2.93 -11.57 -0.34
N GLY A 56 -2.47 -10.81 -1.34
CA GLY A 56 -1.97 -9.45 -1.19
C GLY A 56 -3.07 -8.38 -1.12
N PRO A 57 -2.68 -7.13 -0.86
CA PRO A 57 -3.60 -5.99 -0.91
C PRO A 57 -4.16 -5.79 -2.33
N PRO A 58 -5.35 -5.16 -2.47
CA PRO A 58 -5.91 -4.77 -3.75
C PRO A 58 -4.91 -4.04 -4.65
N ALA A 59 -4.71 -4.57 -5.85
CA ALA A 59 -3.77 -4.04 -6.82
C ALA A 59 -4.52 -3.53 -8.05
N TYR A 60 -4.03 -2.44 -8.62
CA TYR A 60 -4.66 -1.78 -9.76
C TYR A 60 -3.70 -1.67 -10.93
N ARG A 61 -4.22 -1.87 -12.15
CA ARG A 61 -3.46 -1.73 -13.40
C ARG A 61 -3.47 -0.28 -13.89
N ILE A 62 -3.16 0.64 -12.99
CA ILE A 62 -3.05 2.07 -13.27
C ILE A 62 -1.60 2.47 -13.02
N PRO A 63 -0.88 2.97 -14.04
CA PRO A 63 0.53 3.28 -13.90
C PRO A 63 0.79 4.42 -12.91
N VAL A 64 1.78 4.24 -12.04
CA VAL A 64 2.26 5.26 -11.09
C VAL A 64 3.77 5.13 -10.99
N ALA A 65 4.48 6.26 -11.07
CA ALA A 65 5.93 6.35 -10.90
C ALA A 65 6.73 5.31 -11.72
N GLY A 66 6.30 5.03 -12.96
CA GLY A 66 6.96 4.07 -13.86
C GLY A 66 6.60 2.60 -13.62
N SER A 67 5.83 2.25 -12.59
CA SER A 67 5.25 0.93 -12.42
C SER A 67 3.93 0.79 -13.17
N ARG A 68 3.66 -0.40 -13.72
CA ARG A 68 2.36 -0.77 -14.34
C ARG A 68 1.27 -1.08 -13.32
N ILE A 69 1.69 -1.45 -12.10
CA ILE A 69 0.82 -1.83 -10.99
C ILE A 69 0.97 -0.80 -9.87
N SER A 70 -0.15 -0.38 -9.32
CA SER A 70 -0.22 0.56 -8.21
C SER A 70 -1.15 0.06 -7.10
N TYR A 71 -0.98 0.64 -5.92
CA TYR A 71 -1.71 0.31 -4.70
C TYR A 71 -2.17 1.60 -4.04
N ARG A 72 -3.41 1.65 -3.56
CA ARG A 72 -3.87 2.79 -2.74
C ARG A 72 -3.42 2.62 -1.30
N VAL A 73 -3.05 3.73 -0.67
CA VAL A 73 -2.65 3.75 0.74
C VAL A 73 -3.74 3.17 1.66
N ASP A 74 -5.01 3.54 1.44
CA ASP A 74 -6.11 3.04 2.27
C ASP A 74 -6.27 1.51 2.17
N ASP A 75 -6.09 0.93 0.98
CA ASP A 75 -6.18 -0.52 0.76
C ASP A 75 -5.00 -1.27 1.40
N LEU A 76 -3.80 -0.67 1.36
CA LEU A 76 -2.64 -1.19 2.08
C LEU A 76 -2.88 -1.22 3.59
N ALA A 77 -3.44 -0.14 4.14
CA ALA A 77 -3.76 -0.05 5.55
C ALA A 77 -4.84 -1.07 5.96
N ALA A 78 -5.91 -1.20 5.17
CA ALA A 78 -6.97 -2.17 5.41
C ALA A 78 -6.45 -3.61 5.38
N TRP A 79 -5.51 -3.91 4.48
CA TRP A 79 -4.89 -5.23 4.40
C TRP A 79 -4.01 -5.56 5.61
N ILE A 80 -3.29 -4.58 6.17
CA ILE A 80 -2.53 -4.78 7.41
C ILE A 80 -3.48 -5.13 8.57
N GLU A 81 -4.56 -4.36 8.73
CA GLU A 81 -5.51 -4.60 9.82
C GLU A 81 -6.22 -5.95 9.66
N ALA A 82 -6.58 -6.34 8.42
CA ALA A 82 -7.20 -7.63 8.14
C ALA A 82 -6.31 -8.83 8.50
N ARG A 83 -4.97 -8.70 8.45
CA ARG A 83 -4.00 -9.78 8.74
C ARG A 83 -3.62 -9.92 10.20
N ARG A 84 -4.13 -9.04 11.07
CA ARG A 84 -3.88 -9.08 12.52
C ARG A 84 -4.73 -10.15 13.23
N HIS A 85 -5.81 -10.61 12.61
CA HIS A 85 -6.79 -11.57 13.13
C HIS A 85 -6.67 -12.93 12.44
#